data_AF-A0AAE8QQV8-F1
#
_entry.id   AF-A0AAE8QQV8-F1
#
_cell.length_a   1.000
_cell.length_b   1.000
_cell.length_c   1.000
_cell.angle_alpha   90.00
_cell.angle_beta   90.00
_cell.angle_gamma   90.00
#
_symmetry.space_group_name_H-M   'P 1'
#
loop_
_entity.id
_entity.type
_entity.pdbx_description
1 polymer ?
#
loop_
_entity_poly.entity_id
_entity_poly.type
_entity_poly.pdbx_seq_one_letter_code
_entity_poly.pdbx_strand_id
1 'polypeptide(L)'
;MYMTLEDKQKGETEVLERFLSEYEECKKYVESATDEEKLTPLYRHRKNIVEGVDTIYPTLNDDLKKIIKMRYWYKDYKSDWADIADELYMKVSKVRRLRDVIIRKFAEAIGWV
;
A
#
# COMPACT_ATOMS: atom_id res chain seq x y z
N MET A 1 7.30 23.50 -18.29
CA MET A 1 8.07 22.26 -18.09
C MET A 1 7.05 21.13 -18.03
N TYR A 2 6.95 20.30 -19.07
CA TYR A 2 5.99 19.20 -19.11
C TYR A 2 6.53 18.04 -18.26
N MET A 3 5.73 17.49 -17.34
CA MET A 3 6.05 16.24 -16.66
C MET A 3 6.05 15.10 -17.68
N THR A 4 7.04 14.21 -17.59
CA THR A 4 7.10 13.02 -18.44
C THR A 4 6.07 11.98 -17.98
N LEU A 5 5.75 11.01 -18.85
CA LEU A 5 4.87 9.89 -18.49
C LEU A 5 5.46 9.08 -17.30
N GLU A 6 6.78 8.96 -17.24
CA GLU A 6 7.49 8.29 -16.15
C GLU A 6 7.35 9.05 -14.84
N ASP A 7 7.44 10.39 -14.86
CA ASP A 7 7.22 11.23 -13.67
C ASP A 7 5.81 11.08 -13.12
N LYS A 8 4.81 10.99 -14.02
CA LYS A 8 3.41 10.81 -13.64
C LYS A 8 3.18 9.45 -12.97
N GLN A 9 3.67 8.37 -13.58
CA GLN A 9 3.56 7.01 -13.02
C GLN A 9 4.28 6.87 -11.69
N LYS A 10 5.43 7.53 -11.56
CA LYS A 10 6.17 7.58 -10.30
C LYS A 10 5.36 8.27 -9.20
N GLY A 11 4.75 9.41 -9.49
CA GLY A 11 3.88 10.11 -8.54
C GLY A 11 2.68 9.27 -8.10
N GLU A 12 2.02 8.58 -9.03
CA GLU A 12 0.89 7.67 -8.72
C GLU A 12 1.33 6.51 -7.81
N THR A 13 2.50 5.93 -8.07
CA THR A 13 3.06 4.85 -7.25
C THR A 13 3.33 5.32 -5.82
N GLU A 14 3.94 6.49 -5.65
CA GLU A 14 4.25 7.06 -4.33
C GLU A 14 2.97 7.32 -3.50
N VAL A 15 1.90 7.78 -4.14
CA VAL A 15 0.59 7.98 -3.50
C VAL A 15 0.00 6.64 -3.01
N LEU A 16 0.04 5.60 -3.84
CA LEU A 16 -0.47 4.28 -3.47
C LEU A 16 0.35 3.62 -2.37
N GLU A 17 1.68 3.77 -2.41
CA GLU A 17 2.57 3.30 -1.33
C GLU A 17 2.26 3.98 0.01
N ARG A 18 1.94 5.28 -0.03
CA ARG A 18 1.52 6.03 1.15
C ARG A 18 0.22 5.49 1.72
N PHE A 19 -0.78 5.21 0.90
CA PHE A 19 -2.04 4.62 1.36
C PHE A 19 -1.84 3.25 2.04
N LEU A 20 -0.99 2.39 1.48
CA LEU A 20 -0.64 1.09 2.09
C LEU A 20 0.04 1.27 3.47
N SER A 21 0.87 2.29 3.62
CA SER A 21 1.56 2.61 4.87
C SER A 21 0.61 3.16 5.94
N GLU A 22 -0.42 3.89 5.52
CA GLU A 22 -1.44 4.49 6.40
C GLU A 22 -2.56 3.50 6.79
N TYR A 23 -2.51 2.24 6.33
CA TYR A 23 -3.56 1.23 6.55
C TYR A 23 -3.98 1.09 8.02
N GLU A 24 -3.03 0.87 8.94
CA GLU A 24 -3.32 0.69 10.37
C GLU A 24 -4.02 1.91 11.00
N GLU A 25 -3.64 3.11 10.56
CA GLU A 25 -4.24 4.36 11.06
C GLU A 25 -5.64 4.56 10.47
N CYS A 26 -5.81 4.24 9.20
CA CYS A 26 -7.12 4.26 8.55
C CYS A 26 -8.08 3.24 9.18
N LYS A 27 -7.59 2.04 9.49
CA LYS A 27 -8.38 0.98 10.11
C LYS A 27 -8.88 1.39 11.48
N LYS A 28 -7.98 1.87 12.35
CA LYS A 28 -8.36 2.40 13.68
C LYS A 28 -9.39 3.51 13.58
N TYR A 29 -9.19 4.45 12.66
CA TYR A 29 -10.15 5.53 12.43
C TYR A 29 -11.53 5.01 11.99
N VAL A 30 -11.57 4.09 11.04
CA VAL A 30 -12.83 3.53 10.52
C VAL A 30 -13.57 2.73 11.60
N GLU A 31 -12.85 2.00 12.45
CA GLU A 31 -13.41 1.22 13.56
C GLU A 31 -13.94 2.11 14.71
N SER A 32 -13.30 3.25 14.97
CA SER A 32 -13.72 4.18 16.03
C SER A 32 -14.65 5.31 15.57
N ALA A 33 -14.97 5.39 14.27
CA ALA A 33 -15.70 6.52 13.70
C ALA A 33 -17.14 6.61 14.23
N THR A 34 -17.53 7.81 14.64
CA THR A 34 -18.91 8.18 14.98
C THR A 34 -19.80 8.24 13.74
N ASP A 35 -21.12 8.25 13.93
CA ASP A 35 -22.06 8.31 12.80
C ASP A 35 -21.96 9.62 12.01
N GLU A 36 -21.61 10.73 12.66
CA GLU A 36 -21.34 12.00 12.00
C GLU A 36 -20.08 11.92 11.12
N GLU A 37 -19.01 11.30 11.62
CA GLU A 37 -17.76 11.13 10.87
C GLU A 37 -17.93 10.25 9.63
N LYS A 38 -18.80 9.23 9.69
CA LYS A 38 -19.11 8.34 8.57
C LYS A 38 -19.67 9.08 7.34
N LEU A 39 -20.24 10.27 7.53
CA LEU A 39 -20.77 11.10 6.44
C LEU A 39 -19.67 11.89 5.71
N THR A 40 -18.48 12.01 6.29
CA THR A 40 -17.42 12.85 5.76
C THR A 40 -16.71 12.22 4.54
N PRO A 41 -16.17 13.04 3.62
CA PRO A 41 -15.29 12.54 2.56
C PRO A 41 -14.04 11.84 3.09
N LEU A 42 -13.53 12.28 4.25
CA LEU A 42 -12.37 11.69 4.90
C LEU A 42 -12.64 10.23 5.29
N TYR A 43 -13.79 9.94 5.90
CA TYR A 43 -14.18 8.59 6.22
C TYR A 43 -14.28 7.72 4.96
N ARG A 44 -14.94 8.20 3.90
CA ARG A 44 -15.03 7.45 2.64
C ARG A 44 -13.66 7.11 2.06
N HIS A 45 -12.74 8.07 2.10
CA HIS A 45 -11.37 7.85 1.63
C HIS A 45 -10.63 6.78 2.45
N ARG A 46 -10.65 6.89 3.78
CA ARG A 46 -9.99 5.92 4.68
C ARG A 46 -10.63 4.54 4.59
N LYS A 47 -11.96 4.49 4.50
CA LYS A 47 -12.72 3.26 4.30
C LYS A 47 -12.31 2.56 3.00
N ASN A 48 -12.18 3.31 1.90
CA ASN A 48 -11.74 2.75 0.62
C ASN A 48 -10.33 2.13 0.70
N ILE A 49 -9.41 2.77 1.40
CA ILE A 49 -8.07 2.20 1.66
C ILE A 49 -8.16 0.89 2.44
N VAL A 50 -8.93 0.90 3.54
CA VAL A 50 -9.11 -0.29 4.41
C VAL A 50 -9.72 -1.43 3.62
N GLU A 51 -10.82 -1.19 2.90
CA GLU A 51 -11.49 -2.20 2.07
C GLU A 51 -10.58 -2.74 0.96
N GLY A 52 -9.80 -1.86 0.32
CA GLY A 52 -8.82 -2.27 -0.70
C GLY A 52 -7.75 -3.21 -0.12
N VAL A 53 -7.17 -2.88 1.03
CA VAL A 53 -6.17 -3.73 1.69
C VAL A 53 -6.78 -5.03 2.18
N ASP A 54 -7.93 -4.98 2.87
CA ASP A 54 -8.62 -6.16 3.41
C ASP A 54 -9.07 -7.12 2.30
N THR A 55 -9.35 -6.58 1.10
CA THR A 55 -9.66 -7.38 -0.09
C THR A 55 -8.42 -8.08 -0.65
N ILE A 56 -7.32 -7.35 -0.86
CA ILE A 56 -6.16 -7.93 -1.56
C ILE A 56 -5.31 -8.79 -0.62
N TYR A 57 -5.10 -8.36 0.61
CA TYR A 57 -4.07 -8.92 1.49
C TYR A 57 -4.24 -10.43 1.74
N PRO A 58 -5.45 -10.95 1.99
CA PRO A 58 -5.67 -12.40 2.15
C PRO A 58 -5.26 -13.21 0.92
N THR A 59 -5.44 -12.64 -0.28
CA THR A 59 -5.18 -13.29 -1.58
C THR A 59 -3.71 -13.33 -1.97
N LEU A 60 -2.86 -12.56 -1.29
CA LEU A 60 -1.44 -12.48 -1.59
C LEU A 60 -0.68 -13.73 -1.09
N ASN A 61 0.36 -14.11 -1.82
CA ASN A 61 1.31 -15.13 -1.35
C ASN A 61 2.21 -14.57 -0.23
N ASP A 62 2.99 -15.45 0.39
CA ASP A 62 3.80 -15.10 1.56
C ASP A 62 4.90 -14.07 1.25
N ASP A 63 5.55 -14.16 0.09
CA ASP A 63 6.55 -13.17 -0.36
C ASP A 63 5.95 -11.77 -0.41
N LEU A 64 4.79 -11.61 -1.08
CA LEU A 64 4.11 -10.33 -1.20
C LEU A 64 3.64 -9.80 0.16
N LYS A 65 3.10 -10.68 1.02
CA LYS A 65 2.71 -10.32 2.39
C LYS A 65 3.91 -9.86 3.21
N LYS A 66 5.06 -10.52 3.06
CA LYS A 66 6.31 -10.17 3.77
C LYS A 66 6.83 -8.81 3.30
N ILE A 67 6.81 -8.52 2.00
CA ILE A 67 7.15 -7.19 1.46
C ILE A 67 6.27 -6.12 2.10
N ILE A 68 4.94 -6.32 2.14
CA ILE A 68 4.03 -5.34 2.74
C ILE A 68 4.36 -5.11 4.21
N LYS A 69 4.52 -6.18 5.00
CA LYS A 69 4.84 -6.08 6.41
C LYS A 69 6.13 -5.29 6.65
N MET A 70 7.22 -5.70 6.00
CA MET A 70 8.54 -5.08 6.20
C MET A 70 8.59 -3.64 5.69
N ARG A 71 7.97 -3.36 4.53
CA ARG A 71 8.10 -2.06 3.89
C ARG A 71 7.15 -1.02 4.46
N TYR A 72 5.91 -1.41 4.78
CA TYR A 72 4.83 -0.46 5.04
C TYR A 72 4.29 -0.55 6.47
N TRP A 73 4.34 -1.70 7.15
CA TRP A 73 3.66 -1.88 8.46
C TRP A 73 4.60 -1.99 9.65
N TYR A 74 5.86 -2.40 9.47
CA TYR A 74 6.86 -2.41 10.54
C TYR A 74 7.40 -1.02 10.78
N LYS A 75 6.73 -0.28 11.68
CA LYS A 75 7.08 1.12 12.02
C LYS A 75 8.45 1.27 12.67
N ASP A 76 8.90 0.26 13.41
CA ASP A 76 10.17 0.29 14.16
C ASP A 76 11.40 -0.01 13.28
N TYR A 77 11.19 -0.57 12.08
CA TYR A 77 12.25 -0.95 11.18
C TYR A 77 11.94 -0.50 9.76
N LYS A 78 12.56 0.61 9.35
CA LYS A 78 12.51 1.04 7.95
C LYS A 78 13.44 0.16 7.12
N SER A 79 12.96 -1.02 6.74
CA SER A 79 13.68 -1.87 5.80
C SER A 79 13.85 -1.14 4.47
N ASP A 80 15.09 -1.09 3.98
CA ASP A 80 15.32 -0.75 2.59
C ASP A 80 15.03 -1.94 1.67
N TRP A 81 15.17 -1.74 0.35
CA TRP A 81 14.88 -2.80 -0.61
C TRP A 81 15.91 -3.93 -0.59
N ALA A 82 17.13 -3.68 -0.09
CA ALA A 82 18.16 -4.69 0.08
C ALA A 82 17.85 -5.58 1.29
N ASP A 83 17.43 -5.00 2.42
CA ASP A 83 17.02 -5.74 3.62
C ASP A 83 15.88 -6.73 3.30
N ILE A 84 14.88 -6.27 2.54
CA ILE A 84 13.75 -7.12 2.12
C ILE A 84 14.20 -8.20 1.14
N ALA A 85 15.15 -7.88 0.26
CA ALA A 85 15.70 -8.82 -0.71
C ALA A 85 16.50 -9.94 -0.03
N ASP A 86 17.29 -9.58 0.97
CA ASP A 86 18.07 -10.52 1.77
C ASP A 86 17.15 -11.44 2.58
N GLU A 87 16.13 -10.88 3.25
CA GLU A 87 15.14 -11.65 4.02
C GLU A 87 14.34 -12.64 3.13
N LEU A 88 14.08 -12.28 1.88
CA LEU A 88 13.35 -13.10 0.92
C LEU A 88 14.27 -13.95 0.01
N TYR A 89 15.58 -13.95 0.27
CA TYR A 89 16.58 -14.67 -0.51
C TYR A 89 16.46 -14.44 -2.02
N MET A 90 16.23 -13.19 -2.44
CA MET A 90 16.05 -12.85 -3.84
C MET A 90 16.75 -11.55 -4.23
N LYS A 91 16.86 -11.26 -5.52
CA LYS A 91 17.47 -10.01 -5.99
C LYS A 91 16.55 -8.82 -5.70
N VAL A 92 17.12 -7.66 -5.36
CA VAL A 92 16.41 -6.37 -5.21
C VAL A 92 15.51 -6.06 -6.41
N SER A 93 15.97 -6.37 -7.63
CA SER A 93 15.17 -6.17 -8.85
C SER A 93 13.89 -7.01 -8.88
N LYS A 94 13.91 -8.23 -8.31
CA LYS A 94 12.73 -9.08 -8.16
C LYS A 94 11.77 -8.51 -7.10
N VAL A 95 12.29 -8.07 -5.96
CA VAL A 95 11.48 -7.40 -4.92
C VAL A 95 10.76 -6.17 -5.47
N ARG A 96 11.45 -5.33 -6.25
CA ARG A 96 10.84 -4.15 -6.89
C ARG A 96 9.72 -4.53 -7.87
N ARG A 97 9.88 -5.60 -8.66
CA ARG A 97 8.79 -6.10 -9.52
C ARG A 97 7.60 -6.62 -8.71
N LEU A 98 7.86 -7.28 -7.58
CA LEU A 98 6.81 -7.73 -6.67
C LEU A 98 6.08 -6.56 -6.00
N ARG A 99 6.80 -5.48 -5.67
CA ARG A 99 6.20 -4.20 -5.26
C ARG A 99 5.24 -3.68 -6.32
N ASP A 100 5.65 -3.66 -7.58
CA ASP A 100 4.78 -3.16 -8.67
C ASP A 100 3.49 -4.02 -8.80
N VAL A 101 3.58 -5.33 -8.55
CA VAL A 101 2.41 -6.22 -8.48
C VAL A 101 1.48 -5.86 -7.32
N ILE A 102 2.02 -5.58 -6.13
CA ILE A 102 1.24 -5.14 -4.97
C ILE A 102 0.51 -3.84 -5.29
N ILE A 103 1.22 -2.86 -5.81
CA ILE A 103 0.67 -1.54 -6.14
C ILE A 103 -0.43 -1.64 -7.18
N ARG A 104 -0.23 -2.46 -8.23
CA ARG A 104 -1.28 -2.69 -9.24
C ARG A 104 -2.52 -3.34 -8.65
N LYS A 105 -2.36 -4.41 -7.86
CA LYS A 105 -3.50 -5.09 -7.20
C LYS A 105 -4.27 -4.16 -6.28
N PHE A 106 -3.55 -3.31 -5.53
CA PHE A 106 -4.17 -2.33 -4.65
C PHE A 106 -4.91 -1.24 -5.44
N ALA A 107 -4.30 -0.70 -6.50
CA ALA A 107 -4.91 0.27 -7.38
C ALA A 107 -6.23 -0.25 -8.00
N GLU A 108 -6.22 -1.48 -8.50
CA GLU A 108 -7.41 -2.18 -9.01
C GLU A 108 -8.50 -2.32 -7.94
N ALA A 109 -8.12 -2.69 -6.71
CA ALA A 109 -9.07 -2.89 -5.62
C ALA A 109 -9.77 -1.60 -5.17
N ILE A 110 -9.09 -0.45 -5.25
CA ILE A 110 -9.67 0.85 -4.84
C ILE A 110 -10.28 1.64 -6.01
N GLY A 111 -10.32 1.07 -7.22
CA GLY A 111 -10.86 1.71 -8.43
C GLY A 111 -10.01 2.86 -8.98
N TRP A 112 -8.69 2.81 -8.81
CA TRP A 112 -7.77 3.82 -9.32
C TRP A 112 -7.44 3.64 -10.82
N VAL A 113 -7.54 2.41 -11.32
CA VAL A 113 -7.24 2.00 -12.71
C VAL A 113 -8.47 1.37 -13.35
#